data_AF-A0A968MW48-F1
#
_entry.id   AF-A0A968MW48-F1
#
_cell.length_a   1.000
_cell.length_b   1.000
_cell.length_c   1.000
_cell.angle_alpha   90.00
_cell.angle_beta   90.00
_cell.angle_gamma   90.00
#
_symmetry.space_group_name_H-M   'P 1'
#
loop_
_entity.id
_entity.type
_entity.pdbx_description
1 polymer ?
#
loop_
_entity_poly.entity_id
_entity_poly.type
_entity_poly.pdbx_seq_one_letter_code
_entity_poly.pdbx_strand_id
1 'polypeptide(L)' 'MNITENNGDLYVKFEHHSNLTAHLEHIGNNRFLCTYSDPTYGIKAWDFKTENKQVKSVILRVADFLEYTEYEFIKH' A
#
# COMPACT_ATOMS: atom_id res chain seq x y z
N MET A 1 -6.42 -4.69 -7.14
CA MET A 1 -5.26 -3.78 -6.93
C MET A 1 -4.04 -4.46 -7.51
N ASN A 2 -3.22 -3.74 -8.28
CA ASN A 2 -1.97 -4.28 -8.82
C ASN A 2 -0.77 -3.61 -8.16
N ILE A 3 0.24 -4.41 -7.82
CA ILE A 3 1.52 -3.93 -7.27
C ILE A 3 2.62 -4.33 -8.25
N THR A 4 3.43 -3.36 -8.67
CA THR A 4 4.57 -3.57 -9.57
C THR A 4 5.85 -3.05 -8.92
N GLU A 5 6.92 -3.83 -9.01
CA GLU A 5 8.26 -3.41 -8.58
C GLU A 5 8.96 -2.64 -9.72
N ASN A 6 9.60 -1.52 -9.38
CA ASN A 6 10.50 -0.81 -10.29
C ASN A 6 11.67 -0.23 -9.49
N ASN A 7 12.91 -0.68 -9.80
CA ASN A 7 14.15 -0.24 -9.16
C ASN A 7 14.18 -0.36 -7.62
N GLY A 8 13.52 -1.38 -7.05
CA GLY A 8 13.46 -1.61 -5.60
C GLY A 8 12.31 -0.88 -4.88
N ASP A 9 11.62 0.02 -5.58
CA ASP A 9 10.38 0.64 -5.11
C ASP A 9 9.17 -0.14 -5.61
N LEU A 10 8.07 -0.11 -4.85
CA LEU A 10 6.81 -0.69 -5.30
C LEU A 10 5.81 0.40 -5.66
N TYR A 11 5.08 0.19 -6.74
CA TYR A 11 4.02 1.07 -7.21
C TYR A 11 2.69 0.33 -7.18
N VAL A 12 1.67 1.00 -6.66
CA VAL A 12 0.32 0.46 -6.49
C VAL A 12 -0.62 1.17 -7.44
N LYS A 13 -1.42 0.39 -8.16
CA LYS A 13 -2.54 0.87 -8.96
C LYS A 13 -3.85 0.29 -8.43
N PHE A 14 -4.75 1.17 -8.02
CA PHE A 14 -6.06 0.78 -7.50
C PHE A 14 -7.03 0.59 -8.66
N GLU A 15 -7.55 -0.63 -8.85
CA GLU A 15 -8.42 -0.95 -10.00
C GLU A 15 -9.79 -0.27 -9.91
N HIS A 16 -10.32 -0.13 -8.69
CA HIS A 16 -11.59 0.57 -8.44
C HIS A 16 -11.45 2.09 -8.35
N HIS A 17 -10.23 2.59 -8.15
CA HIS A 17 -9.91 4.03 -8.12
C HIS A 17 -8.85 4.31 -9.19
N SER A 18 -9.26 4.31 -10.46
CA SER A 18 -8.34 4.36 -11.62
C SER A 18 -7.40 5.56 -11.63
N ASN A 19 -7.76 6.65 -10.94
CA ASN A 19 -6.96 7.87 -10.82
C ASN A 19 -6.05 7.89 -9.58
N LEU A 20 -6.15 6.88 -8.72
CA LEU A 20 -5.33 6.75 -7.53
C LEU A 20 -4.18 5.77 -7.81
N THR A 21 -2.97 6.24 -7.56
CA THR A 21 -1.78 5.40 -7.46
C THR A 21 -1.10 5.65 -6.13
N ALA A 22 -0.22 4.74 -5.72
CA ALA A 22 0.64 4.97 -4.59
C ALA A 22 2.05 4.46 -4.85
N HIS A 23 3.02 5.10 -4.22
CA HIS A 23 4.42 4.69 -4.19
C HIS A 23 4.74 4.17 -2.80
N LEU A 24 5.39 3.02 -2.74
CA LEU A 24 5.73 2.31 -1.53
C LEU A 24 7.25 2.23 -1.41
N GLU A 25 7.78 2.89 -0.40
CA GLU A 25 9.21 2.87 -0.06
C GLU A 25 9.43 1.90 1.10
N HIS A 26 10.40 1.00 0.99
CA HIS A 26 10.68 0.06 2.08
C HIS A 26 11.35 0.76 3.26
N ILE A 27 10.69 0.75 4.43
CA ILE A 27 11.20 1.38 5.66
C ILE A 27 11.65 0.36 6.72
N GLY A 28 11.73 -0.93 6.37
CA GLY A 28 12.18 -2.02 7.23
C GLY A 28 11.05 -2.80 7.90
N ASN A 29 11.37 -3.98 8.45
CA ASN A 29 10.43 -4.88 9.15
C ASN A 29 9.17 -5.26 8.34
N ASN A 30 9.29 -5.43 7.01
CA ASN A 30 8.17 -5.64 6.10
C ASN A 30 7.12 -4.50 6.13
N ARG A 31 7.58 -3.29 6.47
CA ARG A 31 6.77 -2.08 6.45
C ARG A 31 7.21 -1.21 5.28
N PHE A 32 6.22 -0.59 4.66
CA PHE A 32 6.42 0.30 3.53
C PHE A 32 5.75 1.64 3.80
N LEU A 33 6.47 2.72 3.54
CA LEU A 33 5.90 4.06 3.56
C LEU A 33 5.11 4.24 2.26
N CYS A 34 3.80 4.35 2.40
CA CYS A 34 2.89 4.59 1.29
C CYS A 34 2.63 6.06 1.11
N THR A 35 3.05 6.58 -0.03
CA THR A 35 2.76 7.94 -0.51
C THR A 35 1.75 7.85 -1.63
N TYR A 36 0.53 8.31 -1.39
CA TYR A 36 -0.52 8.33 -2.40
C TYR A 36 -0.29 9.47 -3.40
N SER A 37 -0.71 9.27 -4.64
CA SER A 37 -0.65 10.30 -5.69
C SER A 37 -1.59 11.47 -5.40
N ASP A 38 -2.70 11.20 -4.70
CA ASP A 38 -3.61 12.21 -4.20
C ASP A 38 -3.24 12.55 -2.75
N PRO A 39 -2.78 13.80 -2.45
CA PRO A 39 -2.34 14.19 -1.13
C PRO A 39 -3.46 14.14 -0.07
N THR A 40 -4.73 14.09 -0.47
CA THR A 40 -5.86 13.93 0.46
C THR A 40 -5.88 12.55 1.13
N TYR A 41 -5.22 11.54 0.55
CA TYR A 41 -5.07 10.22 1.17
C TYR A 41 -3.88 10.15 2.13
N GLY A 42 -3.00 11.16 2.10
CA GLY A 42 -1.88 11.34 3.01
C GLY A 42 -0.68 10.44 2.73
N ILE A 43 0.16 10.27 3.76
CA ILE A 43 1.30 9.35 3.75
C ILE A 43 1.13 8.42 4.94
N LYS A 44 1.14 7.10 4.72
CA LYS A 44 0.84 6.10 5.76
C LYS A 44 1.78 4.91 5.69
N ALA A 45 2.15 4.36 6.84
CA ALA A 45 2.89 3.10 6.88
C ALA A 45 1.94 1.92 6.67
N TRP A 46 2.24 1.11 5.66
CA TRP A 46 1.54 -0.13 5.37
C TRP A 46 2.35 -1.31 5.88
N ASP A 47 1.67 -2.23 6.55
CA ASP A 47 2.28 -3.45 7.08
C ASP A 47 1.98 -4.60 6.11
N PHE A 48 3.03 -5.22 5.58
CA PHE A 48 2.93 -6.38 4.70
C PHE A 48 3.06 -7.66 5.53
N LYS A 49 2.05 -8.52 5.45
CA LYS A 49 2.15 -9.87 5.99
C LYS A 49 2.77 -10.76 4.93
N THR A 50 3.96 -11.28 5.23
CA THR A 50 4.64 -12.24 4.37
C THR A 50 4.60 -13.63 5.01
N GLU A 51 4.25 -14.64 4.24
CA GLU A 51 4.34 -16.04 4.63
C GLU A 51 5.19 -16.77 3.59
N ASN A 52 6.15 -17.60 4.01
CA ASN A 52 7.06 -18.31 3.10
C ASN A 52 7.78 -17.39 2.08
N LYS A 53 8.20 -16.19 2.51
CA LYS A 53 8.83 -15.14 1.67
C LYS A 53 7.94 -14.60 0.54
N GLN A 54 6.64 -14.84 0.59
CA GLN A 54 5.66 -14.28 -0.34
C GLN A 54 4.71 -13.34 0.39
N VAL A 55 4.32 -12.25 -0.26
CA VAL A 55 3.32 -11.32 0.27
C VAL A 55 1.96 -12.02 0.26
N LYS A 56 1.38 -12.19 1.45
CA LYS A 56 0.06 -12.80 1.67
C LYS A 56 -1.03 -11.76 1.76
N SER A 57 -0.78 -10.68 2.50
CA SER A 57 -1.71 -9.56 2.57
C SER A 57 -1.00 -8.25 2.87
N VAL A 58 -1.71 -7.15 2.61
CA VAL A 58 -1.31 -5.80 2.98
C VAL A 58 -2.45 -5.10 3.69
N ILE A 59 -2.13 -4.42 4.79
CA ILE A 59 -3.09 -3.57 5.50
C ILE A 59 -2.96 -2.16 4.96
N LEU A 60 -3.99 -1.74 4.22
CA LEU A 60 -4.13 -0.40 3.68
C LEU A 60 -4.76 0.52 4.72
N ARG A 61 -4.15 1.69 4.90
CA ARG A 61 -4.64 2.79 5.73
C ARG A 61 -4.56 4.08 4.94
N VAL A 62 -5.64 4.86 4.97
CA VAL A 62 -5.72 6.21 4.40
C VAL A 62 -5.62 7.26 5.49
N ALA A 63 -5.61 8.54 5.14
CA ALA A 63 -5.61 9.63 6.10
C ALA A 63 -6.84 9.59 7.02
N ASP A 64 -6.62 9.88 8.31
CA ASP A 64 -7.62 9.71 9.38
C ASP A 64 -8.85 10.62 9.19
N PHE A 65 -8.71 11.72 8.43
CA PHE A 65 -9.83 12.61 8.10
C PHE A 65 -10.69 12.11 6.94
N LEU A 66 -10.19 11.15 6.14
CA LEU A 66 -10.91 10.54 5.04
C LEU A 66 -11.66 9.30 5.54
N GLU A 67 -10.95 8.40 6.23
CA GLU A 67 -11.54 7.21 6.81
C GLU A 67 -10.63 6.57 7.88
N TYR A 68 -11.23 6.02 8.94
CA TYR A 68 -10.52 5.28 10.00
C TYR A 68 -10.43 3.77 9.75
N THR A 69 -11.09 3.26 8.70
CA THR A 69 -11.17 1.82 8.42
C THR A 69 -9.86 1.30 7.85
N GLU A 70 -9.36 0.20 8.41
CA GLU A 70 -8.25 -0.55 7.82
C GLU A 70 -8.77 -1.58 6.82
N TYR A 71 -8.19 -1.64 5.64
CA TYR A 71 -8.55 -2.61 4.61
C TYR A 71 -7.43 -3.64 4.43
N GLU A 72 -7.70 -4.91 4.69
CA GLU A 72 -6.77 -5.99 4.41
C GLU A 72 -6.99 -6.53 2.99
N PHE A 73 -6.01 -6.32 2.12
CA PHE A 73 -6.00 -6.90 0.78
C PHE A 73 -5.23 -8.21 0.82
N ILE A 74 -5.92 -9.32 0.55
CA ILE A 74 -5.33 -10.66 0.50
C ILE A 74 -4.99 -10.98 -0.96
N LYS A 75 -3.74 -11.39 -1.21
CA LYS A 75 -3.31 -11.92 -2.50
C LYS A 75 -3.78 -13.38 -2.60
N HIS A 76 -4.72 -13.65 -3.49
CA HIS A 76 -5.13 -15.01 -3.86
C HIS A 76 -4.20 -15.61 -4.91
#